data_AF-A0A7W5K2F5-F1
#
_entry.id   AF-A0A7W5K2F5-F1
#
_cell.length_a   1.000
_cell.length_b   1.000
_cell.length_c   1.000
_cell.angle_alpha   90.00
_cell.angle_beta   90.00
_cell.angle_gamma   90.00
#
_symmetry.space_group_name_H-M   'P 1'
#
loop_
_entity.id
_entity.type
_entity.pdbx_description
1 polymer ?
#
loop_
_entity_poly.entity_id
_entity_poly.type
_entity_poly.pdbx_seq_one_letter_code
_entity_poly.pdbx_strand_id
1 'polypeptide(L)'
;MPEATSHFLFRRPNLPLAVAWEPLPADALADEAMTEIPLLGSVSAGLPIEACLDSASIHVPTRMVRRNTYALKVRGDSMIDCNIFDGDVIIIERQESAENGETAVVMINDQEVTLKKLYIEKSGVRLQPANESMAPIYLKNSDIQVLGLVMGVVRQGEMAA
;
A
#
# COMPACT_ATOMS: atom_id res chain seq x y z
N MET A 1 13.74 -26.45 -5.46
CA MET A 1 13.05 -25.18 -5.71
C MET A 1 13.01 -24.46 -4.38
N PRO A 2 13.74 -23.35 -4.17
CA PRO A 2 13.59 -22.61 -2.93
C PRO A 2 12.18 -22.00 -2.93
N GLU A 3 11.35 -22.41 -1.98
CA GLU A 3 10.01 -21.84 -1.80
C GLU A 3 10.17 -20.40 -1.31
N ALA A 4 9.81 -19.43 -2.14
CA ALA A 4 9.79 -18.03 -1.74
C ALA A 4 8.86 -17.88 -0.53
N THR A 5 9.43 -17.65 0.66
CA THR A 5 8.65 -17.46 1.88
C THR A 5 8.02 -16.07 1.82
N SER A 6 6.70 -16.02 1.67
CA SER A 6 5.95 -14.77 1.70
C SER A 6 5.71 -14.37 3.16
N HIS A 7 6.16 -13.18 3.54
CA HIS A 7 5.89 -12.59 4.84
C HIS A 7 4.69 -11.65 4.73
N PHE A 8 3.64 -11.93 5.50
CA PHE A 8 2.45 -11.10 5.56
C PHE A 8 2.51 -10.19 6.79
N LEU A 9 2.46 -8.88 6.57
CA LEU A 9 2.43 -7.85 7.60
C LEU A 9 1.04 -7.24 7.65
N PHE A 10 0.39 -7.32 8.79
CA PHE A 10 -0.93 -6.73 9.01
C PHE A 10 -0.81 -5.35 9.64
N ARG A 11 -1.59 -4.37 9.15
CA ARG A 11 -1.67 -3.05 9.76
C ARG A 11 -2.56 -3.09 10.99
N ARG A 12 -1.98 -2.80 12.16
CA ARG A 12 -2.72 -2.56 13.39
C ARG A 12 -3.53 -1.27 13.28
N PRO A 13 -4.83 -1.29 13.63
CA PRO A 13 -5.65 -0.08 13.60
C PRO A 13 -5.16 0.93 14.63
N ASN A 14 -5.41 2.23 14.37
CA ASN A 14 -5.10 3.35 15.27
C ASN A 14 -3.61 3.55 15.60
N LEU A 15 -2.68 2.93 14.86
CA LEU A 15 -1.24 3.17 15.00
C LEU A 15 -0.67 3.83 13.75
N PRO A 16 0.36 4.70 13.90
CA PRO A 16 1.10 5.22 12.76
C PRO A 16 1.69 4.08 11.94
N LEU A 17 1.58 4.15 10.61
CA LEU A 17 1.93 3.05 9.71
C LEU A 17 3.37 2.53 9.93
N ALA A 18 4.31 3.42 10.26
CA ALA A 18 5.70 3.07 10.55
C ALA A 18 5.89 1.98 11.63
N VAL A 19 4.99 1.92 12.61
CA VAL A 19 5.04 0.98 13.74
C VAL A 19 3.81 0.06 13.78
N ALA A 20 2.94 0.14 12.79
CA ALA A 20 1.67 -0.58 12.78
C ALA A 20 1.80 -2.01 12.26
N TRP A 21 2.98 -2.47 11.84
CA TRP A 21 3.14 -3.78 11.21
C TRP A 21 3.27 -4.89 12.23
N GLU A 22 2.34 -5.84 12.16
CA GLU A 22 2.37 -7.07 12.94
C GLU A 22 2.57 -8.25 11.98
N PRO A 23 3.66 -9.03 12.12
CA PRO A 23 3.90 -10.19 11.27
C PRO A 23 2.90 -11.29 11.61
N LEU A 24 2.42 -11.94 10.55
CA LEU A 24 1.71 -13.21 10.68
C LEU A 24 2.67 -14.34 10.98
N PRO A 25 2.52 -15.02 12.12
CA PRO A 25 3.34 -16.19 12.38
C PRO A 25 2.90 -17.33 11.46
N ALA A 26 3.85 -18.16 11.04
CA ALA A 26 3.62 -19.18 10.00
C ALA A 26 2.64 -20.28 10.43
N ASP A 27 2.54 -20.53 11.73
CA ASP A 27 1.56 -21.43 12.34
C ASP A 27 0.13 -20.90 12.18
N ALA A 28 -0.10 -19.59 12.33
CA ALA A 28 -1.40 -18.98 12.07
C ALA A 28 -1.80 -19.06 10.59
N LEU A 29 -0.82 -19.02 9.67
CA LEU A 29 -1.07 -19.17 8.23
C LEU A 29 -1.45 -20.60 7.82
N ALA A 30 -1.02 -21.61 8.58
CA ALA A 30 -1.24 -23.02 8.21
C ALA A 30 -2.72 -23.43 8.21
N ASP A 31 -3.51 -22.85 9.13
CA ASP A 31 -4.96 -23.08 9.24
C ASP A 31 -5.81 -21.96 8.62
N GLU A 32 -5.17 -20.92 8.06
CA GLU A 32 -5.87 -19.75 7.55
C GLU A 32 -6.27 -19.93 6.07
N ALA A 33 -7.55 -19.69 5.77
CA ALA A 33 -8.02 -19.70 4.39
C ALA A 33 -7.36 -18.58 3.59
N MET A 34 -6.82 -18.91 2.42
CA MET A 34 -6.28 -17.93 1.48
C MET A 34 -7.36 -17.47 0.51
N THR A 35 -7.49 -16.16 0.34
CA THR A 35 -8.38 -15.54 -0.65
C THR A 35 -7.54 -14.93 -1.77
N GLU A 36 -7.96 -15.16 -3.01
CA GLU A 36 -7.36 -14.55 -4.18
C GLU A 36 -7.91 -13.13 -4.38
N ILE A 37 -7.02 -12.15 -4.51
CA ILE A 37 -7.37 -10.76 -4.80
C ILE A 37 -6.68 -10.29 -6.09
N PRO A 38 -7.29 -9.36 -6.85
CA PRO A 38 -6.68 -8.85 -8.08
C PRO A 38 -5.48 -7.95 -7.78
N LEU A 39 -4.38 -8.15 -8.50
CA LEU A 39 -3.22 -7.27 -8.53
C LEU A 39 -3.37 -6.30 -9.70
N LEU A 40 -3.75 -5.04 -9.41
CA LEU A 40 -4.14 -4.07 -10.43
C LEU A 40 -2.97 -3.31 -11.08
N GLY A 41 -1.74 -3.68 -10.73
CA GLY A 41 -0.51 -3.09 -11.28
C GLY A 41 0.45 -2.62 -10.20
N SER A 42 1.22 -1.58 -10.52
CA SER A 42 2.21 -1.01 -9.58
C SER A 42 1.91 0.44 -9.24
N VAL A 43 2.10 0.80 -7.96
CA VAL A 43 2.08 2.18 -7.49
C VAL A 43 3.50 2.68 -7.33
N SER A 44 3.83 3.81 -7.93
CA SER A 44 5.17 4.38 -7.79
C SER A 44 5.23 5.41 -6.67
N ALA A 45 6.40 5.45 -6.05
CA ALA A 45 6.85 6.40 -5.05
C ALA A 45 7.06 7.83 -5.57
N GLY A 46 6.89 8.09 -6.87
CA GLY A 46 7.10 9.42 -7.47
C GLY A 46 7.07 9.48 -9.01
N LEU A 47 6.42 8.49 -9.66
CA LEU A 47 6.21 8.42 -11.11
C LEU A 47 4.80 7.83 -11.39
N PRO A 48 4.16 8.10 -12.53
CA PRO A 48 2.82 7.59 -12.84
C PRO A 48 2.69 6.06 -12.74
N ILE A 49 1.48 5.55 -12.48
CA ILE A 49 1.22 4.11 -12.50
C ILE A 49 1.37 3.57 -13.92
N GLU A 50 2.24 2.58 -14.07
CA GLU A 50 2.18 1.66 -15.21
C GLU A 50 1.06 0.65 -14.95
N ALA A 51 -0.05 0.80 -15.68
CA ALA A 51 -1.15 -0.16 -15.64
C ALA A 51 -0.61 -1.54 -16.09
N CYS A 52 -0.66 -2.52 -15.21
CA CYS A 52 -0.38 -3.90 -15.59
C CYS A 52 -1.61 -4.43 -16.34
N LEU A 53 -1.48 -4.61 -17.65
CA LEU A 53 -2.55 -5.15 -18.51
C LEU A 53 -2.82 -6.63 -18.24
N ASP A 54 -1.90 -7.33 -17.56
CA ASP A 54 -2.09 -8.71 -17.17
C ASP A 54 -2.92 -8.79 -15.89
N SER A 55 -3.98 -9.60 -15.94
CA SER A 55 -4.84 -9.98 -14.82
C SER A 55 -4.08 -10.86 -13.82
N ALA A 56 -3.06 -10.29 -13.19
CA ALA A 56 -2.34 -10.95 -12.12
C ALA A 56 -3.22 -10.95 -10.85
N SER A 57 -3.07 -11.99 -10.05
CA SER A 57 -3.75 -12.14 -8.77
C SER A 57 -2.73 -12.60 -7.73
N ILE A 58 -3.05 -12.36 -6.46
CA ILE A 58 -2.23 -12.81 -5.34
C ILE A 58 -3.12 -13.47 -4.28
N HIS A 59 -2.63 -14.56 -3.72
CA HIS A 59 -3.26 -15.21 -2.58
C HIS A 59 -2.81 -14.54 -1.29
N VAL A 60 -3.78 -14.07 -0.51
CA VAL A 60 -3.54 -13.43 0.77
C VAL A 60 -4.44 -14.05 1.84
N PRO A 61 -4.03 -14.04 3.12
CA PRO A 61 -4.85 -14.54 4.21
C PRO A 61 -6.20 -13.83 4.27
N THR A 62 -7.29 -14.59 4.41
CA THR A 62 -8.66 -14.05 4.32
C THR A 62 -8.91 -12.95 5.35
N ARG A 63 -8.25 -12.96 6.51
CA ARG A 63 -8.39 -11.89 7.51
C ARG A 63 -7.89 -10.52 7.02
N MET A 64 -7.01 -10.49 6.01
CA MET A 64 -6.51 -9.26 5.39
C MET A 64 -7.45 -8.73 4.31
N VAL A 65 -8.43 -9.53 3.88
CA VAL A 65 -9.36 -9.19 2.80
C VAL A 65 -10.66 -8.64 3.38
N ARG A 66 -11.04 -7.46 2.90
CA ARG A 66 -12.33 -6.81 3.14
C ARG A 66 -13.13 -6.73 1.84
N ARG A 67 -14.37 -6.24 1.91
CA ARG A 67 -15.18 -6.00 0.70
C ARG A 67 -14.46 -4.97 -0.18
N ASN A 68 -14.21 -5.31 -1.45
CA ASN A 68 -13.51 -4.47 -2.43
C ASN A 68 -12.00 -4.26 -2.16
N THR A 69 -11.29 -5.31 -1.75
CA THR A 69 -9.84 -5.29 -1.59
C THR A 69 -9.14 -5.57 -2.92
N TYR A 70 -8.01 -4.90 -3.16
CA TYR A 70 -7.13 -5.15 -4.30
C TYR A 70 -5.66 -4.97 -3.88
N ALA A 71 -4.74 -5.50 -4.69
CA ALA A 71 -3.32 -5.37 -4.45
C ALA A 71 -2.66 -4.43 -5.47
N LEU A 72 -1.60 -3.75 -5.05
CA LEU A 72 -0.67 -3.05 -5.93
C LEU A 72 0.77 -3.39 -5.54
N LYS A 73 1.66 -3.51 -6.53
CA LYS A 73 3.10 -3.65 -6.29
C LYS A 73 3.72 -2.27 -6.08
N VAL A 74 4.47 -2.09 -5.02
CA VAL A 74 5.20 -0.86 -4.73
C VAL A 74 6.42 -0.78 -5.64
N ARG A 75 6.63 0.39 -6.25
CA ARG A 75 7.85 0.75 -6.96
C ARG A 75 8.50 1.98 -6.35
N GLY A 76 9.75 1.86 -5.94
CA GLY A 76 10.56 2.89 -5.29
C GLY A 76 10.40 2.95 -3.77
N ASP A 77 10.85 4.06 -3.21
CA ASP A 77 11.33 4.18 -1.83
C ASP A 77 10.73 5.39 -1.08
N SER A 78 9.61 5.96 -1.55
CA SER A 78 8.98 7.11 -0.88
C SER A 78 8.32 6.80 0.46
N MET A 79 8.20 5.51 0.80
CA MET A 79 7.52 5.04 2.00
C MET A 79 8.42 4.18 2.90
N ILE A 80 9.75 4.30 2.75
CA ILE A 80 10.74 3.56 3.52
C ILE A 80 10.61 3.79 5.03
N ASP A 81 10.28 5.01 5.47
CA ASP A 81 10.08 5.32 6.89
C ASP A 81 8.82 4.64 7.44
N CYS A 82 7.94 4.17 6.56
CA CYS A 82 6.80 3.34 6.88
C CYS A 82 7.07 1.85 6.73
N ASN A 83 8.32 1.40 6.61
CA ASN A 83 8.71 0.00 6.37
C ASN A 83 8.05 -0.62 5.13
N ILE A 84 7.73 0.20 4.12
CA ILE A 84 7.28 -0.22 2.80
C ILE A 84 8.44 0.01 1.83
N PHE A 85 8.91 -1.05 1.20
CA PHE A 85 10.07 -1.02 0.30
C PHE A 85 9.67 -1.31 -1.14
N ASP A 86 10.58 -1.00 -2.06
CA ASP A 86 10.45 -1.39 -3.47
C ASP A 86 10.24 -2.91 -3.59
N GLY A 87 9.29 -3.30 -4.44
CA GLY A 87 8.95 -4.71 -4.67
C GLY A 87 7.90 -5.28 -3.72
N ASP A 88 7.58 -4.61 -2.61
CA ASP A 88 6.50 -5.03 -1.72
C ASP A 88 5.14 -5.01 -2.44
N VAL A 89 4.22 -5.90 -2.05
CA VAL A 89 2.84 -5.86 -2.52
C VAL A 89 1.94 -5.34 -1.40
N ILE A 90 1.33 -4.18 -1.61
CA ILE A 90 0.40 -3.59 -0.65
C ILE A 90 -1.02 -4.10 -0.91
N ILE A 91 -1.72 -4.41 0.17
CA ILE A 91 -3.14 -4.76 0.16
C ILE A 91 -3.93 -3.50 0.51
N ILE A 92 -4.86 -3.13 -0.37
CA ILE A 92 -5.59 -1.87 -0.31
C ILE A 92 -7.08 -2.18 -0.18
N GLU A 93 -7.70 -1.58 0.83
CA GLU A 93 -9.15 -1.53 0.94
C GLU A 93 -9.67 -0.29 0.22
N ARG A 94 -10.58 -0.47 -0.75
CA ARG A 94 -11.20 0.66 -1.46
C ARG A 94 -11.99 1.52 -0.48
N GLN A 95 -11.58 2.78 -0.39
CA GLN A 95 -12.22 3.78 0.45
C GLN A 95 -12.06 5.14 -0.21
N GLU A 96 -13.13 5.94 -0.21
CA GLU A 96 -13.17 7.27 -0.84
C GLU A 96 -12.72 8.38 0.12
N SER A 97 -12.42 8.03 1.37
CA SER A 97 -12.00 8.93 2.42
C SER A 97 -10.78 8.39 3.15
N ALA A 98 -9.93 9.31 3.60
CA ALA A 98 -8.79 9.02 4.47
C ALA A 98 -8.76 10.09 5.56
N GLU A 99 -8.39 9.70 6.78
CA GLU A 99 -8.21 10.65 7.87
C GLU A 99 -6.88 11.40 7.74
N ASN A 100 -6.80 12.56 8.39
CA ASN A 100 -5.61 13.39 8.36
C ASN A 100 -4.40 12.66 8.99
N GLY A 101 -3.31 12.55 8.24
CA GLY A 101 -2.10 11.82 8.62
C GLY A 101 -2.12 10.34 8.25
N GLU A 102 -3.20 9.83 7.66
CA GLU A 102 -3.24 8.46 7.16
C GLU A 102 -2.44 8.29 5.87
N THR A 103 -1.89 7.09 5.71
CA THR A 103 -1.27 6.69 4.46
C THR A 103 -2.34 6.13 3.53
N ALA A 104 -2.55 6.83 2.42
CA ALA A 104 -3.60 6.53 1.47
C ALA A 104 -3.00 6.40 0.06
N VAL A 105 -3.64 5.54 -0.74
CA VAL A 105 -3.43 5.49 -2.18
C VAL A 105 -4.33 6.55 -2.78
N VAL A 106 -3.73 7.50 -3.48
CA VAL A 106 -4.43 8.67 -4.03
C VAL A 106 -4.11 8.83 -5.51
N MET A 107 -5.12 9.23 -6.27
CA MET A 107 -5.00 9.65 -7.66
C MET A 107 -4.90 11.18 -7.71
N ILE A 108 -3.96 11.67 -8.51
CA ILE A 108 -3.68 13.09 -8.74
C ILE A 108 -4.03 13.41 -10.19
N ASN A 109 -4.82 14.46 -10.40
CA ASN A 109 -5.25 14.94 -11.73
C ASN A 109 -5.83 13.86 -12.65
N ASP A 110 -6.49 12.83 -12.11
CA ASP A 110 -7.02 11.68 -12.86
C ASP A 110 -5.99 10.92 -13.73
N GLN A 111 -4.69 11.09 -13.44
CA GLN A 111 -3.60 10.60 -14.28
C GLN A 111 -2.57 9.78 -13.51
N GLU A 112 -2.21 10.22 -12.31
CA GLU A 112 -1.12 9.63 -11.53
C GLU A 112 -1.64 9.06 -10.23
N VAL A 113 -1.26 7.84 -9.86
CA VAL A 113 -1.62 7.28 -8.55
C VAL A 113 -0.36 7.07 -7.74
N THR A 114 -0.39 7.53 -6.50
CA THR A 114 0.75 7.50 -5.59
C THR A 114 0.33 7.05 -4.19
N LEU A 115 1.31 6.58 -3.41
CA LEU A 115 1.15 6.22 -2.01
C LEU A 115 1.89 7.25 -1.16
N LYS A 116 1.15 8.06 -0.40
CA LYS A 116 1.71 9.10 0.49
C LYS A 116 0.86 9.25 1.74
N LYS A 117 1.39 9.92 2.77
CA LYS A 117 0.58 10.38 3.91
C LYS A 117 -0.24 11.58 3.47
N LEU A 118 -1.56 11.48 3.60
CA LEU A 118 -2.50 12.53 3.23
C LEU A 118 -2.76 13.43 4.43
N TYR A 119 -2.57 14.74 4.26
CA TYR A 119 -2.92 15.74 5.25
C TYR A 119 -3.96 16.70 4.68
N ILE A 120 -5.11 16.81 5.34
CA ILE A 120 -6.20 17.71 4.96
C ILE A 120 -5.98 19.05 5.66
N GLU A 121 -5.74 20.10 4.87
CA GLU A 121 -5.45 21.44 5.35
C GLU A 121 -6.51 22.43 4.85
N LYS A 122 -6.60 23.63 5.46
CA LYS A 122 -7.61 24.63 5.08
C LYS A 122 -7.50 25.09 3.61
N SER A 123 -6.28 25.07 3.07
CA SER A 123 -5.95 25.52 1.72
C SER A 123 -5.97 24.40 0.66
N GLY A 124 -6.18 23.14 1.07
CA GLY A 124 -6.13 21.99 0.16
C GLY A 124 -5.62 20.73 0.84
N VAL A 125 -4.89 19.90 0.09
CA VAL A 125 -4.32 18.65 0.58
C VAL A 125 -2.80 18.70 0.45
N ARG A 126 -2.11 18.27 1.50
CA ARG A 126 -0.66 18.03 1.48
C ARG A 126 -0.41 16.53 1.47
N LEU A 127 0.27 16.05 0.44
CA LEU A 127 0.79 14.70 0.35
C LEU A 127 2.24 14.68 0.82
N GLN A 128 2.47 14.01 1.93
CA GLN A 128 3.76 13.89 2.57
C GLN A 128 4.34 12.50 2.29
N PRO A 129 5.48 12.40 1.58
CA PRO A 129 6.25 11.17 1.52
C PRO A 129 6.68 10.74 2.93
N ALA A 130 6.74 9.44 3.18
CA ALA A 130 7.41 8.88 4.36
C ALA A 130 8.85 8.50 3.97
N ASN A 131 9.56 9.51 3.48
CA ASN A 131 10.98 9.50 3.14
C ASN A 131 11.49 10.94 3.32
N GLU A 132 12.37 11.16 4.29
CA GLU A 132 12.92 12.49 4.62
C GLU A 132 13.62 13.20 3.45
N SER A 133 14.12 12.45 2.47
CA SER A 133 14.79 13.01 1.29
C SER A 133 13.82 13.60 0.24
N MET A 134 12.51 13.42 0.41
CA MET A 134 11.49 13.84 -0.56
C MET A 134 10.63 15.00 -0.06
N ALA A 135 10.38 15.97 -0.93
CA ALA A 135 9.53 17.12 -0.62
C ALA A 135 8.03 16.77 -0.61
N PRO A 136 7.23 17.44 0.25
CA PRO A 136 5.77 17.33 0.20
C PRO A 136 5.20 17.92 -1.08
N ILE A 137 4.07 17.36 -1.52
CA ILE A 137 3.30 17.83 -2.68
C ILE A 137 2.03 18.50 -2.15
N TYR A 138 1.71 19.69 -2.65
CA TYR A 138 0.52 20.44 -2.27
C TYR A 138 -0.46 20.49 -3.45
N LEU A 139 -1.70 20.08 -3.20
CA LEU A 139 -2.74 19.97 -4.21
C LEU A 139 -4.02 20.64 -3.71
N LYS A 140 -4.90 21.04 -4.64
CA LYS A 140 -6.26 21.43 -4.28
C LYS A 140 -7.11 20.18 -4.06
N ASN A 141 -8.20 20.32 -3.32
CA ASN A 141 -9.16 19.23 -3.13
C ASN A 141 -9.76 18.71 -4.44
N SER A 142 -9.79 19.52 -5.50
CA SER A 142 -10.26 19.13 -6.83
C SER A 142 -9.29 18.24 -7.61
N ASP A 143 -8.01 18.27 -7.22
CA ASP A 143 -6.91 17.70 -8.01
C ASP A 143 -6.51 16.33 -7.45
N ILE A 144 -7.25 15.82 -6.46
CA ILE A 144 -6.93 14.60 -5.73
C ILE A 144 -8.18 13.76 -5.45
N GLN A 145 -8.06 12.46 -5.66
CA GLN A 145 -9.05 11.46 -5.30
C GLN A 145 -8.41 10.37 -4.43
N VAL A 146 -9.05 10.03 -3.31
CA VAL A 146 -8.63 8.87 -2.51
C VAL A 146 -9.17 7.59 -3.16
N LEU A 147 -8.29 6.62 -3.42
CA LEU A 147 -8.65 5.33 -3.97
C LEU A 147 -8.81 4.25 -2.89
N GLY A 148 -8.04 4.36 -1.81
CA GLY A 148 -8.13 3.44 -0.69
C GLY A 148 -7.02 3.58 0.34
N LEU A 149 -7.11 2.76 1.38
CA LEU A 149 -6.18 2.70 2.49
C LEU A 149 -5.37 1.41 2.47
N VAL A 150 -4.11 1.50 2.86
CA VAL A 150 -3.26 0.31 3.01
C VAL A 150 -3.63 -0.44 4.28
N MET A 151 -3.97 -1.71 4.13
CA MET A 151 -4.38 -2.62 5.21
C MET A 151 -3.32 -3.67 5.53
N GLY A 152 -2.41 -3.92 4.59
CA GLY A 152 -1.36 -4.91 4.76
C GLY A 152 -0.27 -4.80 3.72
N VAL A 153 0.84 -5.47 4.00
CA VAL A 153 1.98 -5.62 3.09
C VAL A 153 2.32 -7.09 2.99
N VAL A 154 2.52 -7.56 1.76
CA VAL A 154 3.08 -8.86 1.45
C VAL A 154 4.49 -8.62 0.94
N ARG A 155 5.47 -9.16 1.65
CA ARG A 155 6.87 -9.11 1.27
C ARG A 155 7.32 -10.49 0.83
N GLN A 156 7.77 -10.60 -0.42
CA GLN A 156 8.48 -11.79 -0.85
C GLN A 156 9.92 -11.69 -0.33
N GLY A 157 10.33 -12.62 0.53
CA GLY A 157 11.74 -12.75 0.87
C GLY A 157 12.48 -13.38 -0.31
N GLU A 158 13.22 -12.59 -1.08
CA GLU A 158 14.38 -13.15 -1.77
C GLU A 158 15.42 -13.45 -0.68
N MET A 159 15.77 -14.73 -0.50
CA MET A 159 17.04 -14.99 0.15
C MET A 159 18.12 -14.46 -0.80
N ALA A 160 18.84 -13.43 -0.37
CA ALA A 160 20.13 -13.12 -0.95
C ALA A 160 20.99 -14.39 -0.85
N ALA A 161 21.27 -14.99 -2.02
CA ALA A 161 22.27 -16.04 -2.17
C ALA A 161 23.63 -15.40 -2.48
#